data_AF-A0A7W5FAX1-F1
#
_entry.id   AF-A0A7W5FAX1-F1
#
_cell.length_a   1.000
_cell.length_b   1.000
_cell.length_c   1.000
_cell.angle_alpha   90.00
_cell.angle_beta   90.00
_cell.angle_gamma   90.00
#
_symmetry.space_group_name_H-M   'P 1'
#
loop_
_entity.id
_entity.type
_entity.pdbx_description
1 polymer ?
#
loop_
_entity_poly.entity_id
_entity_poly.type
_entity_poly.pdbx_seq_one_letter_code
_entity_poly.pdbx_strand_id
1 'polypeptide(L)'
;MITFDEARWIARRYLEHYPPAMSGTLYVSPEGFEDDEHYMPVYGAREYFIDGVGPYARMDNTVLFIDKRTGEITQDIHVAALDKIRRMTPVNTTIDIDMSEAPSDDFMSLTPPPARMQVDPGPPPPPPRPRSKQPPVDPMAERARKLIQELRRVPAWWGVSFRGFTRESQFGVGTRSAVARGLVPASRNLRMATENFTCTGAYAIVGPDGRAIESIAIKDEQEIVFLPGTFFQFIGDYEVDGFPIRLVNQTTIDPADRAEVDWDNIRNRVAALHEHETKKVKGTYRIYTPGKFIGDID
;
A
#
# COMPACT_ATOMS: atom_id res chain seq x y z
N MET A 1 -9.73 -21.43 23.02
CA MET A 1 -9.37 -20.71 21.80
C MET A 1 -10.51 -19.79 21.51
N ILE A 2 -10.23 -18.55 21.14
CA ILE A 2 -11.26 -17.65 20.65
C ILE A 2 -11.82 -18.18 19.33
N THR A 3 -13.05 -17.78 19.03
CA THR A 3 -13.77 -18.02 17.79
C THR A 3 -13.41 -16.94 16.76
N PHE A 4 -13.78 -17.17 15.50
CA PHE A 4 -13.59 -16.15 14.48
C PHE A 4 -14.46 -14.90 14.72
N ASP A 5 -15.66 -15.06 15.28
CA ASP A 5 -16.52 -13.92 15.66
C ASP A 5 -15.88 -13.06 16.75
N GLU A 6 -15.30 -13.69 17.78
CA GLU A 6 -14.54 -12.97 18.81
C GLU A 6 -13.31 -12.27 18.21
N ALA A 7 -12.60 -12.92 17.28
CA ALA A 7 -11.48 -12.29 16.56
C ALA A 7 -11.94 -11.08 15.73
N ARG A 8 -13.08 -11.15 15.03
CA ARG A 8 -13.65 -10.01 14.30
C ARG A 8 -14.02 -8.86 15.23
N TRP A 9 -14.58 -9.15 16.39
CA TRP A 9 -14.90 -8.13 17.40
C TRP A 9 -13.62 -7.46 17.94
N ILE A 10 -12.59 -8.25 18.24
CA ILE A 10 -11.26 -7.77 18.65
C ILE A 10 -10.66 -6.85 17.57
N ALA A 11 -10.67 -7.26 16.30
CA ALA A 11 -10.21 -6.44 15.17
C ALA A 11 -10.96 -5.12 15.09
N ARG A 12 -12.30 -5.14 15.21
CA ARG A 12 -13.11 -3.91 15.16
C ARG A 12 -12.72 -2.94 16.27
N ARG A 13 -12.68 -3.40 17.52
CA ARG A 13 -12.30 -2.57 18.68
C ARG A 13 -10.90 -1.97 18.50
N TYR A 14 -9.97 -2.76 17.98
CA TYR A 14 -8.64 -2.29 17.65
C TYR A 14 -8.67 -1.17 16.61
N LEU A 15 -9.39 -1.36 15.50
CA LEU A 15 -9.49 -0.40 14.41
C LEU A 15 -10.31 0.86 14.78
N GLU A 16 -11.24 0.78 15.74
CA GLU A 16 -11.90 1.95 16.31
C GLU A 16 -10.94 2.81 17.13
N HIS A 17 -10.02 2.19 17.86
CA HIS A 17 -9.03 2.89 18.68
C HIS A 17 -7.79 3.35 17.87
N TYR A 18 -7.46 2.61 16.81
CA TYR A 18 -6.35 2.86 15.90
C TYR A 18 -6.86 2.89 14.46
N PRO A 19 -7.59 3.95 14.07
CA PRO A 19 -8.22 4.02 12.76
C PRO A 19 -7.20 3.96 11.64
N PRO A 20 -7.36 3.05 10.66
CA PRO A 20 -6.51 3.01 9.48
C PRO A 20 -6.70 4.28 8.64
N ALA A 21 -5.66 4.70 7.93
CA ALA A 21 -5.69 5.87 7.03
C ALA A 21 -6.44 5.54 5.72
N MET A 22 -7.74 5.29 5.83
CA MET A 22 -8.65 4.95 4.74
C MET A 22 -9.88 5.86 4.75
N SER A 23 -10.38 6.21 3.57
CA SER A 23 -11.67 6.90 3.41
C SER A 23 -12.82 5.90 3.49
N GLY A 24 -14.00 6.39 3.87
CA GLY A 24 -15.23 5.60 3.94
C GLY A 24 -15.54 5.05 5.33
N THR A 25 -16.59 4.25 5.40
CA THR A 25 -17.08 3.67 6.65
C THR A 25 -16.29 2.41 6.97
N LEU A 26 -15.62 2.36 8.13
CA LEU A 26 -14.90 1.17 8.57
C LEU A 26 -15.83 -0.04 8.61
N TYR A 27 -15.42 -1.11 7.95
CA TYR A 27 -16.14 -2.36 7.84
C TYR A 27 -15.20 -3.54 8.07
N VAL A 28 -15.61 -4.47 8.93
CA VAL A 28 -14.93 -5.75 9.17
C VAL A 28 -15.82 -6.85 8.60
N SER A 29 -15.36 -7.46 7.51
CA SER A 29 -16.08 -8.47 6.73
C SER A 29 -16.47 -9.68 7.59
N PRO A 30 -17.61 -10.34 7.34
CA PRO A 30 -17.93 -11.68 7.85
C PRO A 30 -16.97 -12.75 7.32
N GLU A 31 -16.23 -12.45 6.26
CA GLU A 31 -15.21 -13.32 5.69
C GLU A 31 -13.82 -13.00 6.22
N GLY A 32 -12.97 -14.02 6.28
CA GLY A 32 -11.56 -13.89 6.62
C GLY A 32 -10.78 -15.15 6.32
N PHE A 33 -9.65 -15.30 6.98
CA PHE A 33 -8.75 -16.43 6.81
C PHE A 33 -8.28 -16.96 8.17
N GLU A 34 -7.98 -18.25 8.25
CA GLU A 34 -7.43 -18.88 9.44
C GLU A 34 -6.28 -19.85 9.13
N ASP A 35 -5.29 -19.93 10.01
CA ASP A 35 -4.33 -21.04 10.07
C ASP A 35 -4.37 -21.70 11.46
N ASP A 36 -3.42 -22.58 11.79
CA ASP A 36 -3.41 -23.27 13.08
C ASP A 36 -3.26 -22.32 14.28
N GLU A 37 -2.71 -21.12 14.07
CA GLU A 37 -2.32 -20.20 15.13
C GLU A 37 -3.15 -18.91 15.13
N HIS A 38 -3.64 -18.45 13.98
CA HIS A 38 -4.21 -17.12 13.82
C HIS A 38 -5.55 -17.11 13.07
N TYR A 39 -6.38 -16.13 13.42
CA TYR A 39 -7.40 -15.57 12.54
C TYR A 39 -6.87 -14.31 11.85
N MET A 40 -7.30 -14.07 10.62
CA MET A 40 -7.08 -12.82 9.88
C MET A 40 -8.43 -12.32 9.34
N PRO A 41 -9.12 -11.43 10.09
CA PRO A 41 -10.31 -10.76 9.59
C PRO A 41 -9.99 -9.88 8.37
N VAL A 42 -10.86 -9.89 7.36
CA VAL A 42 -10.79 -8.93 6.26
C VAL A 42 -11.50 -7.66 6.68
N TYR A 43 -10.89 -6.51 6.42
CA TYR A 43 -11.47 -5.22 6.74
C TYR A 43 -11.12 -4.15 5.70
N GLY A 44 -11.88 -3.06 5.71
CA GLY A 44 -11.67 -1.87 4.91
C GLY A 44 -12.95 -1.08 4.78
N ALA A 45 -13.18 -0.40 3.67
CA ALA A 45 -14.34 0.48 3.51
C ALA A 45 -15.59 -0.31 3.13
N ARG A 46 -16.71 -0.04 3.80
CA ARG A 46 -18.02 -0.61 3.49
C ARG A 46 -18.39 -0.35 2.03
N GLU A 47 -18.15 0.87 1.57
CA GLU A 47 -18.48 1.35 0.23
C GLU A 47 -17.75 0.53 -0.85
N TYR A 48 -16.56 0.02 -0.54
CA TYR A 48 -15.86 -0.90 -1.44
C TYR A 48 -16.43 -2.31 -1.35
N PHE A 49 -16.49 -2.89 -0.14
CA PHE A 49 -16.80 -4.31 0.04
C PHE A 49 -18.27 -4.66 -0.23
N ILE A 50 -19.20 -3.74 0.07
CA ILE A 50 -20.64 -3.97 -0.05
C ILE A 50 -21.19 -3.24 -1.27
N ASP A 51 -20.85 -1.96 -1.42
CA ASP A 51 -21.48 -1.11 -2.45
C ASP A 51 -20.73 -1.16 -3.79
N GLY A 52 -19.58 -1.85 -3.85
CA GLY A 52 -18.79 -2.03 -5.07
C GLY A 52 -18.13 -0.75 -5.60
N VAL A 53 -18.00 0.27 -4.75
CA VAL A 53 -17.47 1.58 -5.13
C VAL A 53 -15.94 1.50 -5.14
N GLY A 54 -15.40 1.13 -6.30
CA GLY A 54 -13.96 0.93 -6.53
C GLY A 54 -13.01 2.01 -6.01
N PRO A 55 -13.37 3.31 -5.99
CA PRO A 55 -12.56 4.34 -5.32
C PRO A 55 -12.21 4.03 -3.86
N TYR A 56 -13.08 3.36 -3.10
CA TYR A 56 -12.83 3.01 -1.70
C TYR A 56 -11.95 1.75 -1.52
N ALA A 57 -11.50 1.14 -2.63
CA ALA A 57 -10.60 0.00 -2.60
C ALA A 57 -9.22 0.41 -2.08
N ARG A 58 -8.78 -0.21 -0.98
CA ARG A 58 -7.39 -0.09 -0.49
C ARG A 58 -6.74 -1.46 -0.53
N MET A 59 -5.63 -1.56 -1.26
CA MET A 59 -4.81 -2.79 -1.33
C MET A 59 -3.53 -2.69 -0.49
N ASP A 60 -3.25 -1.51 0.07
CA ASP A 60 -2.12 -1.18 0.93
C ASP A 60 -2.43 -1.35 2.42
N ASN A 61 -3.30 -2.31 2.73
CA ASN A 61 -3.78 -2.47 4.09
C ASN A 61 -2.73 -3.14 4.97
N THR A 62 -2.65 -2.64 6.20
CA THR A 62 -2.20 -3.45 7.32
C THR A 62 -3.07 -4.72 7.37
N VAL A 63 -2.49 -5.86 7.71
CA VAL A 63 -3.24 -7.07 8.05
C VAL A 63 -3.13 -7.29 9.55
N LEU A 64 -4.24 -7.72 10.15
CA LEU A 64 -4.31 -8.04 11.57
C LEU A 64 -4.34 -9.57 11.70
N PHE A 65 -3.30 -10.13 12.31
CA PHE A 65 -3.29 -11.52 12.75
C PHE A 65 -3.66 -11.57 14.22
N ILE A 66 -4.68 -12.35 14.55
CA ILE A 66 -5.21 -12.48 15.90
C ILE A 66 -4.92 -13.89 16.38
N ASP A 67 -4.12 -14.01 17.44
CA ASP A 67 -3.77 -15.30 18.04
C ASP A 67 -5.05 -16.01 18.53
N LYS A 68 -5.28 -17.24 18.07
CA LYS A 68 -6.48 -18.01 18.40
C LYS A 68 -6.58 -18.39 19.87
N ARG A 69 -5.49 -18.31 20.64
CA ARG A 69 -5.46 -18.70 22.05
C ARG A 69 -5.61 -17.50 22.98
N THR A 70 -5.00 -16.37 22.63
CA THR A 70 -4.92 -15.19 23.51
C THR A 70 -5.75 -14.01 23.02
N GLY A 71 -6.09 -13.95 21.73
CA GLY A 71 -6.69 -12.77 21.12
C GLY A 71 -5.72 -11.61 20.90
N GLU A 72 -4.42 -11.81 21.10
CA GLU A 72 -3.40 -10.79 20.86
C GLU A 72 -3.31 -10.46 19.37
N ILE A 73 -3.20 -9.16 19.06
CA ILE A 73 -3.14 -8.66 17.69
C ILE A 73 -1.68 -8.43 17.30
N THR A 74 -1.26 -9.05 16.20
CA THR A 74 -0.04 -8.72 15.48
C THR A 74 -0.37 -8.06 14.15
N GLN A 75 0.33 -6.97 13.84
CA GLN A 75 0.19 -6.25 12.57
C GLN A 75 1.28 -6.63 11.59
N ASP A 76 0.92 -6.71 10.31
CA ASP A 76 1.90 -6.76 9.23
C ASP A 76 1.40 -5.97 8.00
N ILE A 77 2.24 -5.79 7.00
CA ILE A 77 1.88 -5.22 5.70
C ILE A 77 1.37 -6.36 4.83
N HIS A 78 0.19 -6.21 4.21
CA HIS A 78 -0.46 -7.26 3.41
C HIS A 78 0.49 -7.92 2.39
N VAL A 79 1.27 -7.12 1.65
CA VAL A 79 2.23 -7.62 0.65
C VAL A 79 3.30 -8.51 1.27
N ALA A 80 3.82 -8.13 2.44
CA ALA A 80 4.84 -8.92 3.12
C ALA A 80 4.28 -10.22 3.74
N ALA A 81 2.97 -10.26 3.98
CA ALA A 81 2.26 -11.41 4.52
C ALA A 81 1.65 -12.34 3.46
N LEU A 82 1.77 -12.02 2.16
CA LEU A 82 1.10 -12.76 1.06
C LEU A 82 1.31 -14.27 1.12
N ASP A 83 2.54 -14.73 1.39
CA ASP A 83 2.84 -16.15 1.45
C ASP A 83 2.15 -16.85 2.62
N LYS A 84 2.01 -16.16 3.77
CA LYS A 84 1.23 -16.68 4.90
C LYS A 84 -0.24 -16.73 4.51
N ILE A 85 -0.79 -15.62 4.03
CA ILE A 85 -2.22 -15.48 3.65
C ILE A 85 -2.63 -16.55 2.64
N ARG A 86 -1.81 -16.81 1.61
CA ARG A 86 -2.06 -17.85 0.61
C ARG A 86 -2.14 -19.28 1.16
N ARG A 87 -1.54 -19.53 2.32
CA ARG A 87 -1.57 -20.83 3.02
C ARG A 87 -2.70 -20.93 4.03
N MET A 88 -3.38 -19.82 4.35
CA MET A 88 -4.51 -19.81 5.28
C MET A 88 -5.77 -20.35 4.60
N THR A 89 -6.64 -20.95 5.41
CA THR A 89 -7.95 -21.45 4.98
C THR A 89 -8.97 -20.32 5.08
N PRO A 90 -9.77 -20.05 4.03
CA PRO A 90 -10.88 -19.10 4.13
C PRO A 90 -11.88 -19.52 5.21
N VAL A 91 -12.34 -18.56 6.01
CA VAL A 91 -13.37 -18.73 7.04
C VAL A 91 -14.46 -17.67 6.85
N ASN A 92 -15.71 -18.02 7.12
CA ASN A 92 -16.84 -17.10 7.02
C ASN A 92 -17.80 -17.30 8.20
N THR A 93 -18.44 -16.22 8.63
CA THR A 93 -19.47 -16.23 9.66
C THR A 93 -20.84 -16.15 9.01
N THR A 94 -21.76 -17.06 9.35
CA THR A 94 -23.12 -17.08 8.80
C THR A 94 -24.04 -15.99 9.36
N ILE A 95 -23.55 -15.20 10.31
CA ILE A 95 -24.36 -14.25 11.08
C ILE A 95 -23.85 -12.83 10.79
N ASP A 96 -24.63 -12.06 10.03
CA ASP A 96 -24.61 -10.60 10.12
C ASP A 96 -25.20 -10.25 11.49
N ILE A 97 -24.39 -10.36 12.54
CA ILE A 97 -24.81 -9.93 13.87
C ILE A 97 -24.99 -8.41 13.76
N ASP A 98 -26.19 -7.92 14.06
CA ASP A 98 -26.37 -6.54 14.49
C ASP A 98 -25.64 -6.40 15.83
N MET A 99 -24.36 -6.01 15.75
CA MET A 99 -23.39 -6.01 16.86
C MET A 99 -23.54 -4.80 17.79
N SER A 100 -24.75 -4.24 17.90
CA SER A 100 -25.08 -3.22 18.90
C SER A 100 -25.07 -3.79 20.34
N GLU A 101 -25.09 -5.11 20.49
CA GLU A 101 -24.88 -5.80 21.76
C GLU A 101 -23.45 -6.38 21.83
N ALA A 102 -22.66 -5.93 22.80
CA ALA A 102 -21.37 -6.52 23.11
C ALA A 102 -21.52 -7.98 23.56
N PRO A 103 -20.55 -8.87 23.30
CA PRO A 103 -20.49 -10.16 23.97
C PRO A 103 -20.47 -9.95 25.49
N SER A 104 -21.18 -10.81 26.23
CA SER A 104 -21.42 -10.73 27.68
C SER A 104 -20.21 -10.25 28.52
N ASP A 105 -20.49 -9.41 29.52
CA ASP A 105 -19.56 -8.69 30.43
C ASP A 105 -18.46 -9.53 31.12
N ASP A 106 -18.50 -10.86 31.05
CA ASP A 106 -17.47 -11.74 31.63
C ASP A 106 -16.08 -11.57 31.00
N PHE A 107 -15.97 -10.90 29.85
CA PHE A 107 -14.69 -10.66 29.16
C PHE A 107 -13.93 -9.39 29.59
N MET A 108 -14.53 -8.50 30.39
CA MET A 108 -14.02 -7.13 30.61
C MET A 108 -13.10 -6.93 31.83
N SER A 109 -12.60 -7.98 32.50
CA SER A 109 -11.73 -7.81 33.69
C SER A 109 -10.24 -8.08 33.42
N LEU A 110 -9.61 -7.23 32.59
CA LEU A 110 -8.14 -7.11 32.59
C LEU A 110 -7.72 -5.91 33.44
N THR A 111 -7.71 -6.09 34.76
CA THR A 111 -7.07 -5.17 35.72
C THR A 111 -5.60 -5.58 35.91
N PRO A 112 -4.64 -4.63 36.04
CA PRO A 112 -3.25 -4.97 36.38
C PRO A 112 -3.15 -5.50 37.83
N PRO A 113 -2.24 -6.43 38.14
CA PRO A 113 -2.27 -7.10 39.44
C PRO A 113 -1.56 -6.28 40.53
N PRO A 114 -2.09 -6.25 41.76
CA PRO A 114 -1.27 -6.08 42.95
C PRO A 114 -1.21 -7.35 43.82
N ALA A 115 0.02 -7.61 44.25
CA ALA A 115 0.55 -8.37 45.39
C ALA A 115 -0.29 -9.45 46.12
N ARG A 116 0.24 -10.69 46.02
CA ARG A 116 0.36 -11.75 47.05
C ARG A 116 -0.82 -11.98 48.01
N MET A 117 -1.48 -13.12 47.85
CA MET A 117 -1.88 -14.01 48.96
C MET A 117 -1.91 -15.49 48.51
N GLN A 118 -1.94 -16.39 49.49
CA GLN A 118 -1.33 -17.72 49.49
C GLN A 118 -1.89 -18.78 48.54
N VAL A 119 -1.01 -19.76 48.28
CA VAL A 119 -1.06 -20.85 47.31
C VAL A 119 -1.64 -22.10 47.96
N ASP A 120 -2.61 -22.74 47.30
CA ASP A 120 -2.91 -24.18 47.48
C ASP A 120 -2.21 -24.93 46.33
N PRO A 121 -1.52 -26.07 46.56
CA PRO A 121 -0.61 -26.64 45.58
C PRO A 121 -1.39 -27.39 44.51
N GLY A 122 -1.78 -26.68 43.46
CA GLY A 122 -2.16 -27.28 42.19
C GLY A 122 -1.03 -28.16 41.63
N PRO A 123 -1.36 -29.10 40.72
CA PRO A 123 -0.40 -30.03 40.14
C PRO A 123 0.81 -29.27 39.55
N PRO A 124 2.01 -29.88 39.60
CA PRO A 124 3.25 -29.20 39.22
C PRO A 124 3.12 -28.58 37.83
N PRO A 125 3.59 -27.33 37.66
CA PRO A 125 3.52 -26.65 36.37
C PRO A 125 4.20 -27.53 35.32
N PRO A 126 3.62 -27.65 34.12
CA PRO A 126 4.27 -28.35 33.03
C PRO A 126 5.64 -27.70 32.79
N PRO A 127 6.67 -28.49 32.41
CA PRO A 127 8.00 -27.96 32.16
C PRO A 127 7.91 -26.80 31.16
N PRO A 128 8.73 -25.74 31.32
CA PRO A 128 8.71 -24.60 30.41
C PRO A 128 8.87 -25.12 28.99
N ARG A 129 7.85 -24.91 28.15
CA ARG A 129 7.92 -25.28 26.75
C ARG A 129 9.07 -24.50 26.13
N PRO A 130 9.93 -25.15 25.31
CA PRO A 130 10.96 -24.42 24.58
C PRO A 130 10.27 -23.29 23.81
N ARG A 131 10.79 -22.06 23.97
CA ARG A 131 10.32 -20.88 23.24
C ARG A 131 10.07 -21.30 21.79
N SER A 132 8.83 -21.20 21.33
CA SER A 132 8.53 -21.39 19.91
C SER A 132 9.46 -20.46 19.16
N LYS A 133 10.35 -21.04 18.35
CA LYS A 133 11.20 -20.25 17.47
C LYS A 133 10.22 -19.57 16.53
N GLN A 134 10.06 -18.25 16.65
CA GLN A 134 9.41 -17.46 15.60
C GLN A 134 9.93 -17.95 14.25
N PRO A 135 9.06 -18.15 13.25
CA PRO A 135 9.51 -18.50 11.93
C PRO A 135 10.58 -17.49 11.50
N PRO A 136 11.69 -17.92 10.90
CA PRO A 136 12.79 -17.03 10.55
C PRO A 136 12.25 -15.90 9.67
N VAL A 137 12.40 -14.67 10.15
CA VAL A 137 12.04 -13.47 9.39
C VAL A 137 12.79 -13.51 8.07
N ASP A 138 12.09 -13.43 6.94
CA ASP A 138 12.72 -13.36 5.63
C ASP A 138 13.64 -12.13 5.58
N PRO A 139 14.98 -12.31 5.44
CA PRO A 139 15.92 -11.20 5.42
C PRO A 139 15.65 -10.21 4.29
N MET A 140 15.03 -10.63 3.18
CA MET A 140 14.67 -9.76 2.07
C MET A 140 13.45 -8.90 2.43
N ALA A 141 12.41 -9.50 3.01
CA ALA A 141 11.23 -8.77 3.49
C ALA A 141 11.61 -7.71 4.54
N GLU A 142 12.53 -8.04 5.44
CA GLU A 142 13.01 -7.09 6.45
C GLU A 142 13.79 -5.92 5.84
N ARG A 143 14.65 -6.20 4.85
CA ARG A 143 15.34 -5.15 4.08
C ARG A 143 14.37 -4.26 3.33
N ALA A 144 13.33 -4.82 2.70
CA ALA A 144 12.31 -4.07 2.00
C ALA A 144 11.50 -3.18 2.94
N ARG A 145 11.07 -3.69 4.10
CA ARG A 145 10.38 -2.90 5.13
C ARG A 145 11.23 -1.74 5.61
N LYS A 146 12.51 -2.00 5.92
CA LYS A 146 13.45 -0.96 6.35
C LYS A 146 13.64 0.11 5.27
N LEU A 147 13.81 -0.29 4.00
CA LEU A 147 13.92 0.65 2.88
C LEU A 147 12.67 1.54 2.78
N ILE A 148 11.47 0.97 2.81
CA ILE A 148 10.21 1.73 2.75
C ILE A 148 10.11 2.70 3.92
N GLN A 149 10.48 2.28 5.14
CA GLN A 149 10.48 3.16 6.31
C GLN A 149 11.45 4.35 6.16
N GLU A 150 12.65 4.12 5.63
CA GLU A 150 13.59 5.22 5.39
C GLU A 150 13.10 6.15 4.28
N LEU A 151 12.53 5.62 3.19
CA LEU A 151 11.97 6.43 2.12
C LEU A 151 10.78 7.29 2.60
N ARG A 152 9.98 6.81 3.56
CA ARG A 152 8.90 7.61 4.17
C ARG A 152 9.41 8.86 4.89
N ARG A 153 10.66 8.83 5.39
CA ARG A 153 11.31 9.98 6.06
C ARG A 153 11.89 11.00 5.08
N VAL A 154 12.10 10.61 3.83
CA VAL A 154 12.50 11.55 2.78
C VAL A 154 11.36 12.56 2.59
N PRO A 155 11.65 13.87 2.54
CA PRO A 155 10.63 14.89 2.29
C PRO A 155 9.84 14.59 1.01
N ALA A 156 8.54 14.82 1.09
CA ALA A 156 7.65 14.73 -0.06
C ALA A 156 8.04 15.79 -1.10
N TRP A 157 7.96 15.42 -2.37
CA TRP A 157 8.30 16.25 -3.51
C TRP A 157 7.05 16.50 -4.35
N TRP A 158 6.74 17.78 -4.58
CA TRP A 158 5.66 18.22 -5.46
C TRP A 158 6.19 18.56 -6.86
N GLY A 159 5.59 17.97 -7.90
CA GLY A 159 5.86 18.37 -9.28
C GLY A 159 5.47 17.32 -10.31
N VAL A 160 6.03 17.48 -11.53
CA VAL A 160 5.83 16.55 -12.65
C VAL A 160 7.02 15.61 -12.78
N SER A 161 6.76 14.32 -12.68
CA SER A 161 7.73 13.24 -12.93
C SER A 161 7.26 12.35 -14.06
N PHE A 162 8.16 11.57 -14.62
CA PHE A 162 7.94 10.79 -15.83
C PHE A 162 8.27 9.32 -15.62
N ARG A 163 7.45 8.46 -16.21
CA ARG A 163 7.70 7.02 -16.32
C ARG A 163 7.37 6.59 -17.74
N GLY A 164 8.26 5.89 -18.42
CA GLY A 164 8.02 5.36 -19.75
C GLY A 164 7.02 4.21 -19.71
N PHE A 165 6.21 4.07 -20.76
CA PHE A 165 5.31 2.92 -20.91
C PHE A 165 5.55 2.18 -22.22
N THR A 166 5.14 0.92 -22.23
CA THR A 166 5.27 0.00 -23.37
C THR A 166 3.91 -0.22 -24.02
N ARG A 167 3.86 -0.98 -25.12
CA ARG A 167 2.57 -1.27 -25.78
C ARG A 167 1.69 -2.17 -24.92
N GLU A 168 2.31 -2.93 -24.04
CA GLU A 168 1.69 -3.89 -23.12
C GLU A 168 1.09 -3.20 -21.88
N SER A 169 1.50 -1.96 -21.59
CA SER A 169 1.04 -1.19 -20.41
C SER A 169 -0.45 -0.85 -20.49
N GLN A 170 -1.21 -1.25 -19.49
CA GLN A 170 -2.67 -1.17 -19.42
C GLN A 170 -3.19 0.10 -18.75
N PHE A 171 -2.40 0.77 -17.89
CA PHE A 171 -2.82 1.99 -17.22
C PHE A 171 -3.03 3.13 -18.23
N GLY A 172 -4.24 3.69 -18.24
CA GLY A 172 -4.73 4.72 -19.16
C GLY A 172 -5.52 4.19 -20.37
N VAL A 173 -5.45 2.88 -20.66
CA VAL A 173 -6.23 2.24 -21.75
C VAL A 173 -7.39 1.42 -21.17
N GLY A 174 -7.06 0.37 -20.40
CA GLY A 174 -8.03 -0.49 -19.73
C GLY A 174 -8.25 -0.09 -18.26
N THR A 175 -7.18 0.33 -17.59
CA THR A 175 -7.21 0.70 -16.17
C THR A 175 -7.16 2.23 -16.03
N ARG A 176 -8.15 2.84 -15.36
CA ARG A 176 -8.20 4.30 -15.15
C ARG A 176 -7.65 4.77 -13.80
N SER A 177 -7.50 3.86 -12.84
CA SER A 177 -6.93 4.13 -11.52
C SER A 177 -6.14 2.94 -11.01
N ALA A 178 -5.06 3.18 -10.28
CA ALA A 178 -4.17 2.14 -9.77
C ALA A 178 -3.59 2.54 -8.41
N VAL A 179 -3.30 1.53 -7.59
CA VAL A 179 -2.56 1.68 -6.34
C VAL A 179 -1.25 0.93 -6.49
N ALA A 180 -0.12 1.60 -6.28
CA ALA A 180 1.19 0.97 -6.35
C ALA A 180 1.31 -0.19 -5.35
N ARG A 181 1.58 -1.40 -5.84
CA ARG A 181 1.86 -2.58 -5.02
C ARG A 181 3.30 -2.62 -4.54
N GLY A 182 4.19 -1.98 -5.30
CA GLY A 182 5.61 -1.88 -5.00
C GLY A 182 6.10 -0.43 -5.01
N LEU A 183 7.41 -0.26 -5.06
CA LEU A 183 7.99 1.05 -5.38
C LEU A 183 7.77 1.31 -6.86
N VAL A 184 7.22 2.47 -7.20
CA VAL A 184 7.09 2.91 -8.59
C VAL A 184 8.14 3.98 -8.85
N PRO A 185 9.26 3.63 -9.50
CA PRO A 185 10.29 4.59 -9.85
C PRO A 185 9.86 5.42 -11.08
N ALA A 186 10.15 6.71 -11.00
CA ALA A 186 9.97 7.71 -12.04
C ALA A 186 11.20 8.64 -12.06
N SER A 187 11.30 9.48 -13.08
CA SER A 187 12.37 10.48 -13.20
C SER A 187 11.79 11.86 -13.47
N ARG A 188 12.37 12.91 -12.90
CA ARG A 188 12.05 14.30 -13.32
C ARG A 188 12.55 14.62 -14.73
N ASN A 189 13.44 13.79 -15.27
CA ASN A 189 13.97 13.92 -16.61
C ASN A 189 13.20 13.00 -17.57
N LEU A 190 12.38 13.59 -18.43
CA LEU A 190 11.58 12.87 -19.43
C LEU A 190 12.44 11.95 -20.32
N ARG A 191 13.63 12.41 -20.71
CA ARG A 191 14.53 11.62 -21.56
C ARG A 191 15.11 10.42 -20.82
N MET A 192 15.38 10.54 -19.52
CA MET A 192 15.79 9.40 -18.68
C MET A 192 14.64 8.41 -18.50
N ALA A 193 13.43 8.91 -18.17
CA ALA A 193 12.25 8.08 -17.96
C ALA A 193 11.85 7.23 -19.18
N THR A 194 12.18 7.73 -20.37
CA THR A 194 11.81 7.13 -21.65
C THR A 194 12.99 6.42 -22.34
N GLU A 195 14.13 6.31 -21.65
CA GLU A 195 15.38 5.77 -22.19
C GLU A 195 15.74 6.38 -23.55
N ASN A 196 15.84 7.70 -23.59
CA ASN A 196 16.02 8.47 -24.81
C ASN A 196 14.89 8.30 -25.83
N PHE A 197 13.63 8.29 -25.37
CA PHE A 197 12.44 8.14 -26.22
C PHE A 197 12.38 6.82 -27.00
N THR A 198 12.89 5.74 -26.41
CA THR A 198 12.86 4.39 -27.01
C THR A 198 11.61 3.60 -26.62
N CYS A 199 10.90 4.01 -25.57
CA CYS A 199 9.62 3.43 -25.17
C CYS A 199 8.45 3.93 -26.03
N THR A 200 7.26 3.35 -25.84
CA THR A 200 6.05 3.70 -26.61
C THR A 200 5.54 5.11 -26.33
N GLY A 201 5.66 5.56 -25.09
CA GLY A 201 5.19 6.87 -24.63
C GLY A 201 5.59 7.12 -23.18
N ALA A 202 5.09 8.19 -22.56
CA ALA A 202 5.36 8.48 -21.15
C ALA A 202 4.09 8.79 -20.34
N TYR A 203 4.08 8.32 -19.10
CA TYR A 203 3.24 8.87 -18.05
C TYR A 203 3.86 10.17 -17.54
N ALA A 204 3.08 11.25 -17.52
CA ALA A 204 3.41 12.48 -16.81
C ALA A 204 2.62 12.48 -15.50
N ILE A 205 3.32 12.16 -14.41
CA ILE A 205 2.77 11.95 -13.07
C ILE A 205 2.92 13.23 -12.26
N VAL A 206 1.81 13.78 -11.79
CA VAL A 206 1.74 15.02 -11.01
C VAL A 206 1.19 14.72 -9.62
N GLY A 207 1.90 15.11 -8.55
CA GLY A 207 1.35 15.01 -7.21
C GLY A 207 2.33 15.36 -6.09
N PRO A 208 1.87 15.31 -4.82
CA PRO A 208 2.63 15.76 -3.66
C PRO A 208 3.64 14.77 -3.09
N ASP A 209 3.42 13.47 -3.30
CA ASP A 209 3.99 12.42 -2.46
C ASP A 209 5.13 11.65 -3.10
N GLY A 210 5.66 12.11 -4.23
CA GLY A 210 6.90 11.56 -4.76
C GLY A 210 8.05 11.74 -3.76
N ARG A 211 9.01 10.81 -3.70
CA ARG A 211 10.24 10.96 -2.92
C ARG A 211 11.41 11.23 -3.85
N ALA A 212 11.95 12.45 -3.83
CA ALA A 212 13.16 12.78 -4.56
C ALA A 212 14.37 12.19 -3.83
N ILE A 213 15.03 11.20 -4.43
CA ILE A 213 16.10 10.44 -3.78
C ILE A 213 17.48 10.64 -4.41
N GLU A 214 17.66 11.75 -5.14
CA GLU A 214 18.88 12.11 -5.86
C GLU A 214 20.13 12.23 -4.95
N SER A 215 19.93 12.43 -3.64
CA SER A 215 21.01 12.47 -2.65
C SER A 215 21.59 11.10 -2.29
N ILE A 216 20.85 10.02 -2.57
CA ILE A 216 21.20 8.64 -2.23
C ILE A 216 21.19 7.69 -3.43
N ALA A 217 20.68 8.15 -4.58
CA ALA A 217 20.64 7.43 -5.86
C ALA A 217 21.58 8.08 -6.90
N ILE A 218 21.53 7.59 -8.15
CA ILE A 218 22.30 8.17 -9.25
C ILE A 218 21.73 9.56 -9.56
N LYS A 219 22.51 10.61 -9.24
CA LYS A 219 22.08 12.01 -9.35
C LYS A 219 21.52 12.38 -10.74
N ASP A 220 22.15 11.88 -11.80
CA ASP A 220 21.74 12.17 -13.18
C ASP A 220 20.37 11.56 -13.55
N GLU A 221 19.93 10.52 -12.84
CA GLU A 221 18.62 9.89 -13.07
C GLU A 221 17.48 10.77 -12.57
N GLN A 222 17.75 11.75 -11.70
CA GLN A 222 16.75 12.65 -11.11
C GLN A 222 15.52 11.91 -10.58
N GLU A 223 15.79 10.85 -9.82
CA GLU A 223 14.79 9.84 -9.46
C GLU A 223 13.77 10.35 -8.45
N ILE A 224 12.50 10.10 -8.78
CA ILE A 224 11.34 10.19 -7.89
C ILE A 224 10.83 8.78 -7.65
N VAL A 225 10.68 8.40 -6.39
CA VAL A 225 10.07 7.11 -6.03
C VAL A 225 8.72 7.35 -5.39
N PHE A 226 7.70 6.68 -5.91
CA PHE A 226 6.41 6.56 -5.26
C PHE A 226 6.37 5.28 -4.43
N LEU A 227 5.76 5.37 -3.25
CA LEU A 227 5.77 4.28 -2.28
C LEU A 227 4.63 3.30 -2.54
N PRO A 228 4.72 2.06 -2.02
CA PRO A 228 3.57 1.17 -2.00
C PRO A 228 2.39 1.86 -1.32
N GLY A 229 1.20 1.75 -1.92
CA GLY A 229 -0.02 2.43 -1.50
C GLY A 229 -0.29 3.78 -2.15
N THR A 230 0.64 4.32 -2.96
CA THR A 230 0.37 5.53 -3.72
C THR A 230 -0.74 5.30 -4.75
N PHE A 231 -1.77 6.15 -4.71
CA PHE A 231 -2.89 6.12 -5.65
C PHE A 231 -2.63 7.03 -6.86
N PHE A 232 -2.86 6.47 -8.04
CA PHE A 232 -2.73 7.12 -9.33
C PHE A 232 -4.05 7.10 -10.06
N GLN A 233 -4.45 8.26 -10.58
CA GLN A 233 -5.64 8.44 -11.39
C GLN A 233 -5.24 8.91 -12.78
N PHE A 234 -5.71 8.22 -13.80
CA PHE A 234 -5.60 8.67 -15.18
C PHE A 234 -6.52 9.87 -15.41
N ILE A 235 -5.97 10.93 -15.98
CA ILE A 235 -6.70 12.18 -16.25
C ILE A 235 -7.04 12.32 -17.73
N GLY A 236 -6.12 11.95 -18.60
CA GLY A 236 -6.27 12.11 -20.04
C GLY A 236 -4.97 11.79 -20.76
N ASP A 237 -5.05 11.68 -22.06
CA ASP A 237 -3.90 11.46 -22.92
C ASP A 237 -3.91 12.45 -24.08
N TYR A 238 -2.72 12.70 -24.60
CA TYR A 238 -2.49 13.55 -25.75
C TYR A 238 -1.16 13.16 -26.38
N GLU A 239 -0.87 13.71 -27.55
CA GLU A 239 0.34 13.43 -28.29
C GLU A 239 1.15 14.71 -28.48
N VAL A 240 2.48 14.61 -28.36
CA VAL A 240 3.42 15.68 -28.66
C VAL A 240 4.39 15.16 -29.71
N ASP A 241 4.37 15.71 -30.92
CA ASP A 241 5.23 15.31 -32.03
C ASP A 241 5.25 13.80 -32.32
N GLY A 242 4.11 13.11 -32.25
CA GLY A 242 4.06 11.65 -32.44
C GLY A 242 4.39 10.83 -31.19
N PHE A 243 4.74 11.48 -30.07
CA PHE A 243 5.05 10.82 -28.81
C PHE A 243 3.85 10.88 -27.84
N PRO A 244 3.23 9.73 -27.51
CA PRO A 244 2.10 9.68 -26.60
C PRO A 244 2.46 10.06 -25.17
N ILE A 245 1.67 10.96 -24.56
CA ILE A 245 1.75 11.35 -23.16
C ILE A 245 0.43 11.04 -22.46
N ARG A 246 0.50 10.32 -21.34
CA ARG A 246 -0.63 10.04 -20.45
C ARG A 246 -0.49 10.87 -19.18
N LEU A 247 -1.46 11.73 -18.90
CA LEU A 247 -1.52 12.52 -17.67
C LEU A 247 -2.04 11.66 -16.52
N VAL A 248 -1.28 11.68 -15.43
CA VAL A 248 -1.56 10.90 -14.24
C VAL A 248 -1.54 11.83 -13.04
N ASN A 249 -2.62 11.84 -12.27
CA ASN A 249 -2.67 12.49 -10.99
C ASN A 249 -2.28 11.49 -9.90
N GLN A 250 -1.19 11.76 -9.20
CA GLN A 250 -0.93 11.14 -7.91
C GLN A 250 -1.69 11.93 -6.86
N THR A 251 -2.70 11.28 -6.28
CA THR A 251 -3.66 11.94 -5.41
C THR A 251 -4.11 11.00 -4.31
N THR A 252 -5.00 11.49 -3.46
CA THR A 252 -5.69 10.70 -2.48
C THR A 252 -6.89 10.00 -3.12
N ILE A 253 -7.29 8.92 -2.47
CA ILE A 253 -8.52 8.24 -2.82
C ILE A 253 -9.74 9.13 -2.51
N ASP A 254 -9.67 9.88 -1.42
CA ASP A 254 -10.72 10.80 -1.00
C ASP A 254 -10.89 11.96 -2.01
N PRO A 255 -12.04 12.08 -2.68
CA PRO A 255 -12.30 13.21 -3.56
C PRO A 255 -12.20 14.57 -2.87
N ALA A 256 -12.48 14.65 -1.56
CA ALA A 256 -12.45 15.90 -0.80
C ALA A 256 -11.03 16.42 -0.56
N ASP A 257 -10.04 15.52 -0.52
CA ASP A 257 -8.63 15.85 -0.28
C ASP A 257 -7.85 16.12 -1.58
N ARG A 258 -8.52 16.08 -2.73
CA ARG A 258 -7.88 16.29 -4.03
C ARG A 258 -7.50 17.75 -4.19
N ALA A 259 -6.21 18.00 -4.32
CA ALA A 259 -5.72 19.30 -4.77
C ALA A 259 -6.25 19.60 -6.18
N GLU A 260 -6.70 20.83 -6.40
CA GLU A 260 -7.02 21.32 -7.73
C GLU A 260 -5.72 21.46 -8.54
N VAL A 261 -5.69 20.85 -9.72
CA VAL A 261 -4.53 20.86 -10.62
C VAL A 261 -4.96 21.48 -11.95
N ASP A 262 -4.23 22.51 -12.36
CA ASP A 262 -4.39 23.13 -13.69
C ASP A 262 -3.75 22.23 -14.77
N TRP A 263 -4.56 21.31 -15.30
CA TRP A 263 -4.11 20.33 -16.28
C TRP A 263 -3.70 20.95 -17.62
N ASP A 264 -4.23 22.11 -17.99
CA ASP A 264 -3.83 22.81 -19.21
C ASP A 264 -2.41 23.37 -19.09
N ASN A 265 -2.08 23.96 -17.94
CA ASN A 265 -0.72 24.38 -17.63
C ASN A 265 0.24 23.19 -17.59
N ILE A 266 -0.15 22.08 -16.95
CA ILE A 266 0.66 20.85 -16.94
C ILE A 266 0.91 20.34 -18.37
N ARG A 267 -0.11 20.28 -19.24
CA ARG A 267 0.06 19.89 -20.65
C ARG A 267 1.06 20.77 -21.37
N ASN A 268 0.91 22.09 -21.26
CA ASN A 268 1.81 23.05 -21.90
C ASN A 268 3.26 22.91 -21.41
N ARG A 269 3.45 22.69 -20.10
CA ARG A 269 4.77 22.50 -19.51
C ARG A 269 5.42 21.18 -19.95
N VAL A 270 4.67 20.09 -20.03
CA VAL A 270 5.19 18.80 -20.49
C VAL A 270 5.52 18.85 -21.98
N ALA A 271 4.69 19.50 -22.81
CA ALA A 271 5.00 19.71 -24.23
C ALA A 271 6.28 20.54 -24.42
N ALA A 272 6.45 21.63 -23.66
CA ALA A 272 7.68 22.43 -23.70
C ALA A 272 8.92 21.64 -23.22
N LEU A 273 8.76 20.77 -22.21
CA LEU A 273 9.84 19.88 -21.75
C LEU A 273 10.19 18.83 -22.82
N HIS A 274 9.19 18.25 -23.49
CA HIS A 274 9.39 17.34 -24.62
C HIS A 274 10.20 18.02 -25.73
N GLU A 275 9.74 19.19 -26.18
CA GLU A 275 10.44 19.99 -27.20
C GLU A 275 11.87 20.34 -26.79
N HIS A 276 12.08 20.75 -25.53
CA HIS A 276 13.41 21.05 -25.01
C HIS A 276 14.33 19.82 -25.02
N GLU A 277 13.83 18.67 -24.58
CA GLU A 277 14.63 17.45 -24.50
C GLU A 277 14.88 16.82 -25.88
N THR A 278 13.95 16.92 -26.85
CA THR A 278 14.16 16.42 -28.22
C THR A 278 15.11 17.32 -29.02
N LYS A 279 15.10 18.63 -28.81
CA LYS A 279 16.02 19.59 -29.47
C LYS A 279 17.44 19.57 -28.93
N LYS A 280 17.71 18.94 -27.78
CA LYS A 280 19.09 18.65 -27.32
C LYS A 280 19.72 17.57 -28.21
N VAL A 281 20.08 17.93 -29.44
CA VAL A 281 20.65 17.04 -30.48
C VAL A 281 22.06 16.52 -30.12
N LYS A 282 22.70 16.96 -29.03
CA LYS A 282 24.12 16.68 -28.75
C LYS A 282 24.44 15.66 -27.65
N GLY A 283 23.48 14.91 -27.12
CA GLY A 283 23.82 13.81 -26.22
C GLY A 283 22.65 12.89 -25.92
N THR A 284 22.76 11.63 -26.32
CA THR A 284 22.03 10.55 -25.65
C THR A 284 22.42 10.58 -24.17
N TYR A 285 21.45 10.70 -23.27
CA TYR A 285 21.76 10.55 -21.86
C TYR A 285 22.26 9.13 -21.65
N ARG A 286 23.33 8.99 -20.86
CA ARG A 286 23.78 7.68 -20.42
C ARG A 286 22.68 7.09 -19.55
N ILE A 287 22.11 5.98 -20.01
CA ILE A 287 21.17 5.20 -19.21
C ILE A 287 21.99 4.32 -18.28
N TYR A 288 21.91 4.60 -16.98
CA TYR A 288 22.65 3.84 -15.97
C TYR A 288 21.93 2.56 -15.58
N THR A 289 20.60 2.59 -15.52
CA THR A 289 19.76 1.46 -15.13
C THR A 289 18.63 1.22 -16.15
N PRO A 290 18.90 0.47 -17.24
CA PRO A 290 17.86 0.13 -18.21
C PRO A 290 16.68 -0.63 -17.59
N GLY A 291 15.48 -0.38 -18.08
CA GLY A 291 14.20 -0.90 -17.63
C GLY A 291 13.63 -0.24 -16.36
N LYS A 292 14.44 0.49 -15.58
CA LYS A 292 14.02 0.97 -14.25
C LYS A 292 12.77 1.85 -14.30
N PHE A 293 12.77 2.84 -15.19
CA PHE A 293 11.68 3.82 -15.31
C PHE A 293 10.65 3.45 -16.39
N ILE A 294 10.69 2.23 -16.91
CA ILE A 294 9.77 1.76 -17.95
C ILE A 294 8.87 0.67 -17.38
N GLY A 295 7.56 0.78 -17.63
CA GLY A 295 6.58 -0.23 -17.27
C GLY A 295 5.24 0.38 -16.92
N ASP A 296 4.30 -0.47 -16.51
CA ASP A 296 2.98 -0.01 -16.06
C ASP A 296 3.08 0.73 -14.71
N ILE A 297 1.95 1.32 -14.31
CA ILE A 297 1.72 1.88 -12.98
C ILE A 297 0.84 0.89 -12.21
N ASP A 298 1.46 -0.03 -11.48
CA ASP A 298 0.81 -1.02 -10.61
C ASP A 298 1.67 -1.48 -9.42
#